data_AF-A0A7V9E5N5-F1
#
_entry.id   AF-A0A7V9E5N5-F1
#
_cell.length_a   1.000
_cell.length_b   1.000
_cell.length_c   1.000
_cell.angle_alpha   90.00
_cell.angle_beta   90.00
_cell.angle_gamma   90.00
#
_symmetry.space_group_name_H-M   'P 1'
#
loop_
_entity.id
_entity.type
_entity.pdbx_description
1 polymer ?
#
loop_
_entity_poly.entity_id
_entity_poly.type
_entity_poly.pdbx_seq_one_letter_code
_entity_poly.pdbx_strand_id
1 'polypeptide(L)'
;MSTNLRLNDDAVAALRDAARRTGRSQQDLLREAVNRFLGIGPSDNPRERAVTAGLVKAPSPFQDVEPSVVLPEGVDVLDLLDRDGGR
;
A
#
# COMPACT_ATOMS: atom_id res chain seq x y z
N MET A 1 -10.53 14.13 24.76
CA MET A 1 -9.51 15.19 24.81
C MET A 1 -9.72 16.14 23.64
N SER A 2 -9.52 17.44 23.85
CA SER A 2 -9.60 18.48 22.83
C SER A 2 -8.19 18.88 22.42
N THR A 3 -7.88 18.81 21.13
CA THR A 3 -6.66 19.37 20.52
C THR A 3 -7.03 20.66 19.79
N ASN A 4 -6.38 21.76 20.14
CA ASN A 4 -6.56 23.03 19.43
C ASN A 4 -5.62 23.06 18.22
N LEU A 5 -6.14 22.68 17.06
CA LEU A 5 -5.42 22.69 15.79
C LEU A 5 -5.62 24.03 15.09
N ARG A 6 -4.51 24.69 14.74
CA ARG A 6 -4.51 25.85 13.86
C ARG A 6 -4.34 25.37 12.42
N LEU A 7 -5.43 25.36 11.68
CA LEU A 7 -5.47 25.04 10.26
C LEU A 7 -5.56 26.33 9.44
N ASN A 8 -4.97 26.35 8.26
CA ASN A 8 -5.21 27.42 7.29
C ASN A 8 -6.62 27.28 6.67
N ASP A 9 -7.11 28.35 6.03
CA ASP A 9 -8.48 28.39 5.50
C ASP A 9 -8.74 27.31 4.44
N ASP A 10 -7.76 27.03 3.59
CA ASP A 10 -7.85 25.98 2.58
C ASP A 10 -8.04 24.59 3.19
N ALA A 11 -7.29 24.26 4.25
CA ALA A 11 -7.43 22.99 4.95
C ALA A 11 -8.78 22.90 5.67
N VAL A 12 -9.30 24.00 6.22
CA VAL A 12 -10.64 24.04 6.83
C VAL A 12 -11.72 23.79 5.77
N ALA A 13 -11.62 24.42 4.60
CA ALA A 13 -12.54 24.21 3.49
C ALA A 13 -12.51 22.74 3.01
N ALA A 14 -11.32 22.21 2.74
CA ALA A 14 -11.14 20.83 2.31
C ALA A 14 -11.69 19.81 3.34
N LEU A 15 -11.48 20.05 4.64
CA LEU A 15 -11.99 19.20 5.70
C LEU A 15 -13.52 19.22 5.80
N ARG A 16 -14.14 20.40 5.64
CA ARG A 16 -15.60 20.54 5.59
C ARG A 16 -16.19 19.80 4.39
N ASP A 17 -15.56 19.92 3.23
CA ASP A 17 -16.00 19.26 2.00
C ASP A 17 -15.88 17.73 2.12
N ALA A 18 -14.77 17.25 2.69
CA ALA A 18 -14.57 15.83 2.97
C ALA A 18 -15.62 15.28 3.95
N ALA A 19 -15.96 16.05 5.00
CA ALA A 19 -17.01 15.68 5.94
C ALA A 19 -18.38 15.55 5.26
N ARG A 20 -18.76 16.52 4.42
CA ARG A 20 -20.01 16.45 3.64
C ARG A 20 -20.03 15.26 2.68
N ARG A 21 -18.94 15.02 1.95
CA ARG A 21 -18.84 13.93 0.96
C ARG A 21 -18.92 12.55 1.60
N THR A 22 -18.36 12.40 2.80
CA THR A 22 -18.27 11.09 3.47
C THR A 22 -19.38 10.85 4.50
N GLY A 23 -20.13 11.89 4.87
CA GLY A 23 -21.11 11.83 5.97
C GLY A 23 -20.47 11.69 7.35
N ARG A 24 -19.15 11.88 7.46
CA ARG A 24 -18.38 11.70 8.71
C ARG A 24 -18.09 13.04 9.38
N SER A 25 -17.88 13.01 10.69
CA SER A 25 -17.49 14.23 11.42
C SER A 25 -16.05 14.65 11.06
N GLN A 26 -15.79 15.95 11.11
CA GLN A 26 -14.44 16.48 10.89
C GLN A 26 -13.42 15.92 11.89
N GLN A 27 -13.85 15.68 13.14
CA GLN A 27 -12.98 15.09 14.16
C GLN A 27 -12.63 13.63 13.85
N ASP A 28 -13.56 12.85 13.28
CA ASP A 28 -13.28 11.46 12.90
C ASP A 28 -12.29 11.39 11.73
N LEU A 29 -12.43 12.29 10.77
CA LEU A 29 -11.49 12.41 9.64
C LEU A 29 -10.10 12.82 10.12
N LEU A 30 -10.00 13.79 11.02
CA LEU A 30 -8.73 14.20 11.61
C LEU A 30 -8.11 13.07 12.43
N ARG A 31 -8.91 12.37 13.24
CA ARG A 31 -8.44 11.25 14.06
C ARG A 31 -7.89 10.13 13.18
N GLU A 32 -8.61 9.75 12.13
CA GLU A 32 -8.14 8.73 11.19
C GLU A 32 -6.87 9.18 10.47
N ALA A 33 -6.81 10.42 9.98
CA ALA A 33 -5.64 10.94 9.28
C ALA A 33 -4.40 10.93 10.18
N VAL A 34 -4.53 11.36 11.43
CA VAL A 34 -3.45 11.33 12.42
C VAL A 34 -3.06 9.89 12.76
N ASN A 35 -4.02 9.01 12.99
CA ASN A 35 -3.76 7.60 13.27
C ASN A 35 -3.03 6.93 12.11
N ARG A 36 -3.47 7.16 10.87
CA ARG A 36 -2.81 6.65 9.66
C ARG A 36 -1.40 7.22 9.51
N PHE A 37 -1.24 8.53 9.67
CA PHE A 37 0.07 9.19 9.54
C PHE A 37 1.07 8.72 10.60
N LEU A 38 0.61 8.46 11.83
CA LEU A 38 1.45 7.98 12.92
C LEU A 38 1.55 6.44 12.99
N GLY A 39 0.82 5.71 12.14
CA GLY A 39 0.74 4.24 12.21
C GLY A 39 0.06 3.71 13.49
N ILE A 40 -0.77 4.54 14.15
CA ILE A 40 -1.46 4.20 15.40
C ILE A 40 -2.87 3.70 15.04
N GLY A 41 -3.00 2.42 14.77
CA GLY A 41 -4.29 1.79 14.48
C GLY A 41 -4.11 0.44 13.78
N PRO A 42 -5.17 -0.37 13.65
CA PRO A 42 -5.12 -1.55 12.80
C PRO A 42 -4.80 -1.08 11.38
N SER A 43 -3.65 -1.49 10.83
CA SER A 43 -3.32 -1.17 9.45
C SER A 43 -4.41 -1.80 8.58
N ASP A 44 -5.19 -0.97 7.87
CA ASP A 44 -6.26 -1.45 6.99
C ASP A 44 -5.69 -2.31 5.85
N ASN A 45 -4.40 -2.16 5.55
CA ASN A 45 -3.69 -2.92 4.55
C ASN A 45 -3.31 -4.33 5.07
N PRO A 46 -3.93 -5.42 4.54
CA PRO A 46 -3.63 -6.79 4.96
C PRO A 46 -2.16 -7.17 4.78
N ARG A 47 -1.51 -6.63 3.75
CA ARG A 47 -0.10 -6.87 3.47
C ARG A 47 0.78 -6.27 4.55
N GLU A 48 0.47 -5.05 4.97
CA GLU A 48 1.21 -4.33 6.00
C GLU A 48 1.07 -5.04 7.36
N ARG A 49 -0.13 -5.53 7.70
CA ARG A 49 -0.35 -6.41 8.86
C ARG A 49 0.53 -7.67 8.80
N ALA A 50 0.59 -8.34 7.66
CA ALA A 50 1.38 -9.55 7.49
C ALA A 50 2.89 -9.29 7.62
N VAL A 51 3.37 -8.13 7.14
CA VAL A 51 4.77 -7.70 7.32
C VAL A 51 5.05 -7.42 8.80
N THR A 52 4.21 -6.66 9.49
CA THR A 52 4.37 -6.36 10.92
C THR A 52 4.31 -7.62 11.78
N ALA A 53 3.47 -8.60 11.43
CA ALA A 53 3.37 -9.88 12.12
C ALA A 53 4.54 -10.84 11.82
N GLY A 54 5.47 -10.46 10.93
CA GLY A 54 6.58 -11.32 10.52
C GLY A 54 6.18 -12.52 9.66
N LEU A 55 4.95 -12.54 9.14
CA LEU A 55 4.43 -13.62 8.29
C LEU A 55 5.00 -13.55 6.86
N VAL A 56 5.31 -12.33 6.39
CA VAL A 56 5.93 -12.09 5.09
C VAL A 56 7.01 -11.00 5.21
N LYS A 57 7.98 -10.99 4.30
CA LYS A 57 8.95 -9.90 4.21
C LYS A 57 8.33 -8.65 3.58
N ALA A 58 8.85 -7.48 3.96
CA ALA A 58 8.50 -6.23 3.32
C ALA A 58 8.85 -6.27 1.82
N PRO A 59 8.08 -5.59 0.94
CA PRO A 59 8.46 -5.42 -0.46
C PRO A 59 9.84 -4.80 -0.59
N SER A 60 10.65 -5.33 -1.51
CA SER A 60 11.74 -4.57 -2.10
C SER A 60 11.19 -3.65 -3.21
N PRO A 61 11.89 -2.54 -3.51
CA PRO A 61 11.62 -1.75 -4.70
C PRO A 61 11.64 -2.62 -5.98
N PHE A 62 10.90 -2.19 -6.99
CA PHE A 62 11.03 -2.78 -8.32
C PHE A 62 12.46 -2.58 -8.83
N GLN A 63 13.03 -3.63 -9.41
CA GLN A 63 14.36 -3.61 -10.00
C GLN A 63 14.24 -4.11 -11.43
N ASP A 64 14.77 -3.32 -12.37
CA ASP A 64 14.99 -3.80 -13.72
C ASP A 64 16.09 -4.88 -13.67
N VAL A 65 15.78 -6.06 -14.21
CA VAL A 65 16.73 -7.17 -14.27
C VAL A 65 17.22 -7.33 -15.69
N GLU A 66 18.54 -7.46 -15.86
CA GLU A 66 19.11 -7.89 -17.13
C GLU A 66 18.85 -9.40 -17.29
N PRO A 67 18.30 -9.85 -18.45
CA PRO A 67 18.09 -11.26 -18.70
C PRO A 67 19.42 -12.03 -18.65
N SER A 68 19.51 -12.99 -17.73
CA SER A 68 20.70 -13.85 -17.60
C SER A 68 20.71 -15.03 -18.58
N VAL A 69 19.57 -15.28 -19.25
CA VAL A 69 19.39 -16.37 -20.21
C VAL A 69 18.63 -15.82 -21.42
N VAL A 70 19.16 -16.09 -22.60
CA VAL A 70 18.51 -15.80 -23.88
C VAL A 70 18.06 -17.13 -24.48
N LEU A 71 16.80 -17.19 -24.92
CA LEU A 71 16.29 -18.40 -25.57
C LEU A 71 16.95 -18.58 -26.94
N PRO A 72 17.27 -19.83 -27.33
CA PRO A 72 17.68 -20.12 -28.68
C PRO A 72 16.60 -19.69 -29.68
N GLU A 73 17.01 -19.37 -30.90
CA GLU A 73 16.09 -18.99 -31.96
C GLU A 73 15.07 -20.10 -32.22
N GLY A 74 13.78 -19.74 -32.22
CA GLY A 74 12.67 -20.67 -32.42
C GLY A 74 12.19 -21.42 -31.17
N VAL A 75 12.71 -21.10 -29.98
CA VAL A 75 12.24 -21.66 -28.69
C VAL A 75 11.37 -20.62 -27.98
N ASP A 76 10.14 -21.00 -27.61
CA ASP A 76 9.22 -20.18 -26.83
C ASP A 76 9.34 -20.51 -25.32
N VAL A 77 8.93 -19.57 -24.47
CA VAL A 77 8.86 -19.73 -23.01
C VAL A 77 7.97 -20.92 -22.63
N LEU A 78 6.92 -21.20 -23.43
CA LEU A 78 6.04 -22.34 -23.22
C LEU A 78 6.79 -23.68 -23.36
N ASP A 79 7.78 -23.78 -24.25
CA ASP A 79 8.59 -24.99 -24.45
C ASP A 79 9.47 -25.32 -23.22
N LEU A 80 9.65 -24.37 -22.30
CA LEU A 80 10.36 -24.59 -21.03
C LEU A 80 9.48 -25.22 -19.95
N LEU A 81 8.16 -25.00 -20.01
CA LEU A 81 7.24 -25.45 -18.97
C LEU A 81 7.00 -26.96 -19.00
N ASP A 82 7.18 -27.59 -20.16
CA ASP A 82 7.03 -29.04 -20.35
C ASP A 82 8.28 -29.85 -19.92
N ARG A 83 9.38 -29.20 -19.52
CA ARG A 83 10.66 -29.88 -19.23
C ARG A 83 10.81 -30.43 -17.81
N ASP A 84 9.93 -30.12 -16.87
CA ASP A 84 9.98 -30.67 -15.50
C ASP A 84 9.08 -31.91 -15.30
N GLY A 85 8.72 -32.58 -16.39
CA GLY A 85 7.95 -33.83 -16.38
C GLY A 85 8.75 -35.14 -16.23
N GLY A 86 10.07 -35.11 -15.97
CA GLY A 86 10.78 -36.36 -15.71
C GLY A 86 12.29 -36.28 -15.51
N ARG A 87 12.72 -36.32 -14.24
CA ARG A 87 13.53 -37.44 -13.71
C ARG A 87 13.60 -37.45 -12.20
#